data_AF-A0A084SZ88-F1
#
_entry.id   AF-A0A084SZ88-F1
#
_cell.length_a   1.000
_cell.length_b   1.000
_cell.length_c   1.000
_cell.angle_alpha   90.00
_cell.angle_beta   90.00
_cell.angle_gamma   90.00
#
_symmetry.space_group_name_H-M   'P 1'
#
loop_
_entity.id
_entity.type
_entity.pdbx_description
1 polymer ?
#
loop_
_entity_poly.entity_id
_entity_poly.type
_entity_poly.pdbx_seq_one_letter_code
_entity_poly.pdbx_strand_id
1 'polypeptide(L)'
;MKLKRGTQGLAQWKGRGRGRFFAALAALATGSACDTTDSQERPAARDTGNLAERCEVKPPFTANFEPELQWEWTGSPILPTHKQVMMQPVVVDVNRDGTPDIVFSTFDGDFYNTAYQNGYDGNANGVLRAVSGSTGAELWSVEDSAYRVKPAASIAAGDIDGDGAVEICGIPESGRGIICFENDGAFKFRSSQDANDYNEWGGLSLADLDGDGAVEILDGNRVYSNTGTLKWVGSDGMGGALFTGPVSFAVDIDQDGKQEVVNGRSVYRHDGTLKCANTEIPHGFAAVA
;
A
#
# COMPACT_ATOMS: atom_id res chain seq x y z
N MET A 1 -48.51 36.68 4.93
CA MET A 1 -49.96 36.40 4.81
C MET A 1 -50.11 34.94 4.38
N LYS A 2 -50.73 34.11 5.24
CA LYS A 2 -51.01 32.67 5.01
C LYS A 2 -52.09 32.48 3.94
N LEU A 3 -52.02 31.39 3.17
CA LEU A 3 -53.15 30.56 2.65
C LEU A 3 -52.55 29.41 1.81
N LYS A 4 -52.41 28.15 2.29
CA LYS A 4 -53.37 27.03 2.46
C LYS A 4 -54.00 26.43 1.18
N ARG A 5 -53.59 25.17 0.94
CA ARG A 5 -54.33 23.92 0.59
C ARG A 5 -55.24 23.84 -0.64
N GLY A 6 -55.11 22.71 -1.35
CA GLY A 6 -56.20 22.11 -2.14
C GLY A 6 -55.81 20.86 -2.93
N THR A 7 -55.96 19.68 -2.32
CA THR A 7 -55.96 18.33 -2.93
C THR A 7 -57.24 18.05 -3.72
N GLN A 8 -57.18 17.34 -4.85
CA GLN A 8 -58.17 16.32 -5.26
C GLN A 8 -57.49 15.25 -6.12
N GLY A 9 -57.88 13.99 -5.93
CA GLY A 9 -57.23 12.81 -6.50
C GLY A 9 -58.07 12.04 -7.53
N LEU A 10 -57.46 10.91 -7.93
CA LEU A 10 -58.02 9.63 -8.39
C LEU A 10 -58.75 9.56 -9.76
N ALA A 11 -58.08 8.87 -10.68
CA ALA A 11 -58.73 7.92 -11.60
C ALA A 11 -57.91 6.62 -11.65
N GLN A 12 -58.57 5.51 -11.32
CA GLN A 12 -58.05 4.15 -11.43
C GLN A 12 -57.98 3.70 -12.89
N TRP A 13 -56.97 2.87 -13.22
CA TRP A 13 -57.09 1.91 -14.32
C TRP A 13 -56.60 0.54 -13.84
N LYS A 14 -57.52 -0.44 -13.81
CA LYS A 14 -57.24 -1.86 -13.59
C LYS A 14 -56.95 -2.52 -14.95
N GLY A 15 -55.82 -3.21 -15.06
CA GLY A 15 -55.47 -4.02 -16.23
C GLY A 15 -54.62 -5.23 -15.83
N ARG A 16 -55.19 -6.42 -16.04
CA ARG A 16 -54.72 -7.78 -15.70
C ARG A 16 -53.28 -8.14 -16.13
N GLY A 17 -52.56 -8.71 -15.16
CA GLY A 17 -51.75 -9.94 -15.20
C GLY A 17 -51.14 -10.43 -16.53
N ARG A 18 -49.80 -10.46 -16.55
CA ARG A 18 -48.99 -11.60 -17.01
C ARG A 18 -47.68 -11.59 -16.21
N GLY A 19 -47.53 -12.58 -15.32
CA GLY A 19 -46.29 -12.79 -14.57
C GLY A 19 -45.15 -13.04 -15.53
N ARG A 20 -44.12 -12.19 -15.47
CA ARG A 20 -42.81 -12.49 -16.03
C ARG A 20 -41.97 -13.00 -14.87
N PHE A 21 -41.76 -14.31 -14.85
CA PHE A 21 -40.67 -14.93 -14.10
C PHE A 21 -39.38 -14.26 -14.53
N PHE A 22 -38.78 -13.46 -13.66
CA PHE A 22 -37.36 -13.14 -13.77
C PHE A 22 -36.62 -14.34 -13.21
N ALA A 23 -36.20 -15.23 -14.09
CA ALA A 23 -35.13 -16.16 -13.78
C ALA A 23 -33.84 -15.33 -13.72
N ALA A 24 -33.40 -14.99 -12.51
CA ALA A 24 -32.03 -14.55 -12.30
C ALA A 24 -31.14 -15.76 -12.61
N LEU A 25 -30.49 -15.73 -13.77
CA LEU A 25 -29.46 -16.68 -14.11
C LEU A 25 -28.25 -16.34 -13.23
N ALA A 26 -28.16 -16.97 -12.06
CA ALA A 26 -26.93 -16.99 -11.28
C ALA A 26 -25.94 -17.83 -12.08
N ALA A 27 -25.13 -17.16 -12.91
CA ALA A 27 -23.91 -17.75 -13.41
C ALA A 27 -22.94 -17.81 -12.22
N LEU A 28 -22.91 -18.96 -11.54
CA LEU A 28 -21.77 -19.34 -10.71
C LEU A 28 -20.56 -19.45 -11.65
N ALA A 29 -19.88 -18.34 -11.85
CA ALA A 29 -18.54 -18.36 -12.41
C ALA A 29 -17.63 -18.91 -11.30
N THR A 30 -17.47 -20.23 -11.26
CA THR A 30 -16.35 -20.85 -10.57
C THR A 30 -15.09 -20.55 -11.37
N GLY A 31 -14.64 -19.30 -11.30
CA GLY A 31 -13.32 -18.90 -11.79
C GLY A 31 -12.29 -19.40 -10.80
N SER A 32 -11.57 -20.47 -11.15
CA SER A 32 -10.36 -20.87 -10.45
C SER A 32 -9.32 -19.77 -10.70
N ALA A 33 -9.09 -18.89 -9.72
CA ALA A 33 -8.04 -17.88 -9.77
C ALA A 33 -6.62 -18.48 -9.71
N CYS A 34 -6.51 -19.81 -9.57
CA CYS A 34 -5.26 -20.54 -9.38
C CYS A 34 -5.06 -21.67 -10.40
N ASP A 35 -5.74 -21.64 -11.55
CA ASP A 35 -5.34 -22.50 -12.66
C ASP A 35 -4.06 -21.95 -13.29
N THR A 36 -3.02 -22.77 -13.37
CA THR A 36 -1.94 -22.56 -14.32
C THR A 36 -2.54 -22.79 -15.71
N THR A 37 -3.26 -21.81 -16.24
CA THR A 37 -3.50 -21.81 -17.68
C THR A 37 -2.13 -21.69 -18.32
N ASP A 38 -1.64 -22.82 -18.84
CA ASP A 38 -0.71 -22.84 -19.95
C ASP A 38 -1.36 -21.95 -21.01
N SER A 39 -1.00 -20.67 -21.01
CA SER A 39 -1.42 -19.75 -22.04
C SER A 39 -0.67 -20.20 -23.27
N GLN A 40 -1.21 -21.18 -23.99
CA GLN A 40 -0.71 -21.49 -25.30
C GLN A 40 -0.85 -20.22 -26.12
N GLU A 41 0.27 -19.53 -26.33
CA GLU A 41 0.38 -18.45 -27.29
C GLU A 41 -0.16 -19.01 -28.60
N ARG A 42 -1.36 -18.57 -29.01
CA ARG A 42 -1.90 -18.92 -30.31
C ARG A 42 -0.94 -18.34 -31.35
N PRO A 43 -0.30 -19.15 -32.22
CA PRO A 43 0.58 -18.62 -33.25
C PRO A 43 -0.28 -18.09 -34.40
N ALA A 44 -0.89 -16.92 -34.19
CA ALA A 44 -1.51 -16.11 -35.23
C ALA A 44 -1.71 -14.71 -34.62
N ALA A 45 -0.96 -13.66 -34.95
CA ALA A 45 -0.24 -13.37 -36.19
C ALA A 45 1.02 -12.56 -35.89
N ARG A 46 2.20 -13.12 -36.16
CA ARG A 46 3.34 -12.31 -36.59
C ARG A 46 3.21 -12.12 -38.10
N ASP A 47 2.19 -11.37 -38.50
CA ASP A 47 2.25 -10.73 -39.81
C ASP A 47 3.19 -9.54 -39.63
N THR A 48 4.42 -9.67 -40.14
CA THR A 48 5.40 -8.57 -40.19
C THR A 48 5.02 -7.52 -41.24
N GLY A 49 3.76 -7.50 -41.68
CA GLY A 49 3.14 -6.42 -42.44
C GLY A 49 2.94 -5.16 -41.60
N ASN A 50 3.95 -4.29 -41.62
CA ASN A 50 3.79 -2.83 -41.53
C ASN A 50 3.05 -2.23 -40.31
N LEU A 51 3.33 -2.70 -39.09
CA LEU A 51 3.04 -1.93 -37.85
C LEU A 51 3.94 -0.69 -37.66
N ALA A 52 4.66 -0.25 -38.72
CA ALA A 52 5.56 0.88 -38.68
C ALA A 52 4.86 2.25 -38.85
N GLU A 53 3.56 2.28 -39.14
CA GLU A 53 2.78 3.51 -38.99
C GLU A 53 2.29 3.60 -37.54
N ARG A 54 3.10 4.28 -36.72
CA ARG A 54 2.70 4.70 -35.38
C ARG A 54 1.40 5.51 -35.50
N CYS A 55 0.28 4.95 -35.05
CA CYS A 55 -0.91 5.75 -34.71
C CYS A 55 -0.55 6.58 -33.46
N GLU A 56 0.20 7.66 -33.67
CA GLU A 56 0.55 8.62 -32.63
C GLU A 56 -0.55 9.66 -32.54
N VAL A 57 -1.38 9.55 -31.50
CA VAL A 57 -2.28 10.65 -31.12
C VAL A 57 -1.42 11.68 -30.40
N LYS A 58 -0.94 12.68 -31.14
CA LYS A 58 -0.36 13.87 -30.52
C LYS A 58 -1.48 14.68 -29.88
N PRO A 59 -1.37 15.06 -28.60
CA PRO A 59 -2.30 16.02 -28.03
C PRO A 59 -2.40 17.26 -28.94
N PRO A 60 -3.58 17.85 -29.14
CA PRO A 60 -3.75 19.01 -30.01
C PRO A 60 -3.06 20.28 -29.47
N PHE A 61 -2.40 20.18 -28.32
CA PHE A 61 -1.63 21.23 -27.68
C PHE A 61 -0.17 20.77 -27.56
N THR A 62 0.76 21.72 -27.74
CA THR A 62 2.12 21.54 -27.22
C THR A 62 2.01 21.42 -25.72
N ALA A 63 2.45 20.30 -25.15
CA ALA A 63 2.49 20.12 -23.71
C ALA A 63 3.43 21.18 -23.11
N ASN A 64 2.85 22.23 -22.56
CA ASN A 64 3.55 23.24 -21.78
C ASN A 64 3.36 22.87 -20.30
N PHE A 65 4.07 21.83 -19.85
CA PHE A 65 4.24 21.59 -18.43
C PHE A 65 5.43 22.42 -17.97
N GLU A 66 5.16 23.56 -17.36
CA GLU A 66 6.16 24.49 -16.81
C GLU A 66 6.06 24.44 -15.28
N PRO A 67 6.68 23.45 -14.62
CA PRO A 67 6.61 23.32 -13.16
C PRO A 67 7.33 24.51 -12.50
N GLU A 68 6.69 25.09 -11.49
CA GLU A 68 7.30 26.08 -10.61
C GLU A 68 7.50 25.46 -9.22
N LEU A 69 8.60 25.82 -8.56
CA LEU A 69 8.88 25.39 -7.20
C LEU A 69 7.87 26.04 -6.25
N GLN A 70 7.04 25.24 -5.59
CA GLN A 70 6.16 25.73 -4.53
C GLN A 70 6.94 25.94 -3.23
N TRP A 71 7.66 24.90 -2.78
CA TRP A 71 8.57 24.92 -1.64
C TRP A 71 9.55 23.74 -1.74
N GLU A 72 10.64 23.80 -0.98
CA GLU A 72 11.57 22.70 -0.79
C GLU A 72 11.87 22.50 0.70
N TRP A 73 11.93 21.25 1.14
CA TRP A 73 12.54 20.90 2.42
C TRP A 73 14.00 20.53 2.16
N THR A 74 14.94 21.23 2.81
CA THR A 74 16.39 21.06 2.57
C THR A 74 17.14 20.46 3.74
N GLY A 75 16.46 20.25 4.87
CA GLY A 75 17.03 19.70 6.09
C GLY A 75 16.29 20.15 7.34
N SER A 76 16.78 19.70 8.48
CA SER A 76 16.27 19.99 9.81
C SER A 76 17.39 20.47 10.73
N PRO A 77 17.13 21.35 11.72
CA PRO A 77 18.05 21.52 12.85
C PRO A 77 18.14 20.26 13.73
N ILE A 78 17.14 19.39 13.69
CA ILE A 78 17.10 18.11 14.40
C ILE A 78 17.77 17.05 13.54
N LEU A 79 18.91 16.54 14.00
CA LEU A 79 19.73 15.58 13.26
C LEU A 79 20.08 16.11 11.85
N PRO A 80 20.87 17.20 11.75
CA PRO A 80 21.05 17.96 10.51
C PRO A 80 21.80 17.19 9.40
N THR A 81 22.47 16.09 9.72
CA THR A 81 23.08 15.21 8.72
C THR A 81 22.05 14.28 8.05
N HIS A 82 20.93 14.01 8.71
CA HIS A 82 19.81 13.21 8.22
C HIS A 82 18.90 14.00 7.29
N LYS A 83 19.39 14.26 6.08
CA LYS A 83 18.73 15.08 5.05
C LYS A 83 18.61 14.41 3.69
N GLN A 84 19.17 13.22 3.53
CA GLN A 84 18.99 12.43 2.31
C GLN A 84 17.69 11.64 2.40
N VAL A 85 17.00 11.50 1.28
CA VAL A 85 15.74 10.73 1.15
C VAL A 85 15.89 9.77 -0.02
N MET A 86 15.50 8.51 0.16
CA MET A 86 15.60 7.48 -0.88
C MET A 86 14.39 6.56 -0.94
N MET A 87 13.25 7.01 -0.43
CA MET A 87 11.98 6.29 -0.43
C MET A 87 10.84 7.17 -0.95
N GLN A 88 9.74 6.54 -1.35
CA GLN A 88 8.56 7.25 -1.84
C GLN A 88 7.79 7.87 -0.65
N PRO A 89 7.64 9.20 -0.57
CA PRO A 89 6.91 9.82 0.54
C PRO A 89 5.44 9.41 0.56
N VAL A 90 4.83 9.45 1.75
CA VAL A 90 3.38 9.32 1.94
C VAL A 90 2.76 10.70 2.08
N VAL A 91 1.62 10.91 1.43
CA VAL A 91 0.85 12.15 1.50
C VAL A 91 -0.41 11.90 2.32
N VAL A 92 -0.49 12.49 3.50
CA VAL A 92 -1.56 12.23 4.47
C VAL A 92 -1.67 13.39 5.46
N ASP A 93 -2.88 13.77 5.87
CA ASP A 93 -3.10 14.82 6.86
C ASP A 93 -2.79 14.30 8.26
N VAL A 94 -1.62 14.67 8.81
CA VAL A 94 -1.19 14.18 10.13
C VAL A 94 -1.59 15.12 11.26
N ASN A 95 -1.93 16.37 10.96
CA ASN A 95 -2.25 17.39 11.98
C ASN A 95 -3.76 17.73 12.02
N ARG A 96 -4.56 17.13 11.14
CA ARG A 96 -6.01 17.32 10.96
C ARG A 96 -6.38 18.76 10.60
N ASP A 97 -5.53 19.47 9.86
CA ASP A 97 -5.80 20.83 9.38
C ASP A 97 -6.60 20.88 8.06
N GLY A 98 -6.86 19.71 7.45
CA GLY A 98 -7.57 19.56 6.18
C GLY A 98 -6.67 19.64 4.94
N THR A 99 -5.37 19.85 5.13
CA THR A 99 -4.35 19.80 4.07
C THR A 99 -3.48 18.56 4.28
N PRO A 100 -3.35 17.68 3.27
CA PRO A 100 -2.43 16.56 3.39
C PRO A 100 -0.98 17.03 3.57
N ASP A 101 -0.28 16.42 4.52
CA ASP A 101 1.13 16.63 4.82
C ASP A 101 2.01 15.59 4.10
N ILE A 102 3.33 15.77 4.16
CA ILE A 102 4.28 14.83 3.56
C ILE A 102 5.07 14.15 4.67
N VAL A 103 4.96 12.82 4.74
CA VAL A 103 5.67 11.96 5.69
C VAL A 103 6.70 11.12 4.94
N PHE A 104 7.94 11.09 5.45
CA PHE A 104 9.05 10.41 4.80
C PHE A 104 10.15 10.06 5.81
N SER A 105 11.04 9.14 5.45
CA SER A 105 12.26 8.88 6.21
C SER A 105 13.48 9.55 5.59
N THR A 106 14.38 10.01 6.45
CA THR A 106 15.65 10.63 6.07
C THR A 106 16.82 9.85 6.65
N PHE A 107 18.00 9.95 6.03
CA PHE A 107 19.22 9.30 6.51
C PHE A 107 20.44 10.20 6.35
N ASP A 108 21.49 9.85 7.10
CA ASP A 108 22.82 10.44 7.00
C ASP A 108 23.57 9.83 5.80
N GLY A 109 23.84 10.65 4.79
CA GLY A 109 24.51 10.22 3.57
C GLY A 109 25.96 9.80 3.79
N ASP A 110 26.67 10.40 4.74
CA ASP A 110 28.06 10.04 5.05
C ASP A 110 28.12 8.68 5.76
N PHE A 111 27.16 8.44 6.67
CA PHE A 111 26.97 7.12 7.27
C PHE A 111 26.69 6.06 6.20
N TYR A 112 25.73 6.30 5.30
CA TYR A 112 25.37 5.37 4.22
C TYR A 112 26.59 5.02 3.36
N ASN A 113 27.34 6.03 2.92
CA ASN A 113 28.53 5.84 2.09
C ASN A 113 29.64 5.09 2.83
N THR A 114 29.88 5.42 4.10
CA THR A 114 30.91 4.77 4.92
C THR A 114 30.55 3.31 5.20
N ALA A 115 29.29 3.02 5.53
CA ALA A 115 28.80 1.67 5.73
C ALA A 115 29.02 0.83 4.46
N TYR A 116 28.59 1.34 3.30
CA TYR A 116 28.77 0.69 2.01
C TYR A 116 30.24 0.39 1.68
N GLN A 117 31.15 1.36 1.88
CA GLN A 117 32.59 1.17 1.65
C GLN A 117 33.21 0.08 2.54
N ASN A 118 32.67 -0.11 3.74
CA ASN A 118 33.14 -1.11 4.69
C ASN A 118 32.37 -2.44 4.60
N GLY A 119 31.47 -2.60 3.63
CA GLY A 119 30.68 -3.83 3.43
C GLY A 119 29.57 -4.03 4.46
N TYR A 120 29.15 -2.97 5.15
CA TYR A 120 28.00 -2.97 6.05
C TYR A 120 26.76 -2.45 5.33
N ASP A 121 25.61 -2.78 5.90
CA ASP A 121 24.33 -2.23 5.46
C ASP A 121 24.20 -0.75 5.85
N GLY A 122 24.19 0.12 4.84
CA GLY A 122 24.02 1.56 5.01
C GLY A 122 22.57 2.02 5.08
N ASN A 123 21.61 1.14 4.72
CA ASN A 123 20.19 1.41 4.82
C ASN A 123 19.73 1.19 6.26
N ALA A 124 20.26 1.98 7.18
CA ALA A 124 19.94 1.93 8.61
C ALA A 124 19.94 3.36 9.19
N ASN A 125 19.60 3.49 10.48
CA ASN A 125 19.63 4.77 11.18
C ASN A 125 18.74 5.85 10.50
N GLY A 126 17.61 5.44 9.91
CA GLY A 126 16.65 6.34 9.28
C GLY A 126 15.76 7.06 10.31
N VAL A 127 15.46 8.33 10.04
CA VAL A 127 14.62 9.23 10.88
C VAL A 127 13.31 9.48 10.15
N LEU A 128 12.19 9.09 10.75
CA LEU A 128 10.86 9.44 10.26
C LEU A 128 10.55 10.92 10.54
N ARG A 129 9.99 11.62 9.56
CA ARG A 129 9.66 13.05 9.63
C ARG A 129 8.32 13.34 8.95
N ALA A 130 7.67 14.41 9.37
CA ALA A 130 6.56 15.02 8.65
C ALA A 130 6.79 16.52 8.44
N VAL A 131 6.37 17.00 7.28
CA VAL A 131 6.37 18.41 6.91
C VAL A 131 5.01 18.81 6.35
N SER A 132 4.61 20.06 6.57
CA SER A 132 3.34 20.56 6.08
C SER A 132 3.27 20.53 4.55
N GLY A 133 2.21 19.96 3.99
CA GLY A 133 2.07 19.92 2.52
C GLY A 133 1.87 21.30 1.90
N SER A 134 1.39 22.27 2.67
CA SER A 134 1.18 23.65 2.19
C SER A 134 2.46 24.48 2.13
N THR A 135 3.38 24.26 3.07
CA THR A 135 4.54 25.16 3.29
C THR A 135 5.91 24.47 3.28
N GLY A 136 5.97 23.14 3.40
CA GLY A 136 7.20 22.40 3.63
C GLY A 136 7.80 22.58 5.04
N ALA A 137 7.10 23.28 5.93
CA ALA A 137 7.56 23.50 7.31
C ALA A 137 7.52 22.19 8.11
N GLU A 138 8.52 21.95 8.95
CA GLU A 138 8.56 20.75 9.80
C GLU A 138 7.40 20.74 10.78
N LEU A 139 6.70 19.60 10.85
CA LEU A 139 5.69 19.32 11.85
C LEU A 139 6.31 18.56 13.02
N TRP A 140 7.06 17.51 12.73
CA TRP A 140 7.77 16.71 13.72
C TRP A 140 8.90 15.87 13.10
N SER A 141 9.76 15.35 13.98
CA SER A 141 10.84 14.40 13.64
C SER A 141 11.01 13.41 14.78
N VAL A 142 11.14 12.12 14.47
CA VAL A 142 11.34 11.08 15.49
C VAL A 142 12.81 11.07 15.92
N GLU A 143 13.10 11.77 17.02
CA GLU A 143 14.47 12.02 17.47
C GLU A 143 15.15 10.79 18.09
N ASP A 144 14.39 10.05 18.89
CA ASP A 144 14.90 8.93 19.69
C ASP A 144 15.47 7.84 18.78
N SER A 145 16.75 7.53 18.97
CA SER A 145 17.44 6.50 18.21
C SER A 145 16.90 5.10 18.47
N ALA A 146 16.14 4.87 19.55
CA ALA A 146 15.45 3.60 19.78
C ALA A 146 14.40 3.30 18.70
N TYR A 147 13.91 4.32 17.98
CA TYR A 147 12.81 4.24 17.01
C TYR A 147 13.23 4.47 15.56
N ARG A 148 14.50 4.23 15.22
CA ARG A 148 14.98 4.31 13.84
C ARG A 148 14.27 3.30 12.93
N VAL A 149 14.13 3.72 11.67
CA VAL A 149 13.51 2.95 10.58
C VAL A 149 14.52 2.65 9.47
N LYS A 150 14.20 1.72 8.57
CA LYS A 150 14.91 1.54 7.30
C LYS A 150 14.61 2.74 6.39
N PRO A 151 15.62 3.58 6.04
CA PRO A 151 15.37 4.81 5.30
C PRO A 151 14.94 4.63 3.84
N ALA A 152 15.18 3.45 3.25
CA ALA A 152 14.77 3.11 1.89
C ALA A 152 13.47 2.30 1.81
N ALA A 153 13.02 1.71 2.93
CA ALA A 153 11.78 0.95 2.95
C ALA A 153 10.57 1.90 2.84
N SER A 154 9.53 1.44 2.16
CA SER A 154 8.28 2.20 2.08
C SER A 154 7.56 2.19 3.43
N ILE A 155 6.96 3.32 3.78
CA ILE A 155 6.09 3.46 4.95
C ILE A 155 4.63 3.38 4.51
N ALA A 156 3.76 3.00 5.43
CA ALA A 156 2.32 3.02 5.25
C ALA A 156 1.68 3.98 6.28
N ALA A 157 0.59 4.63 5.90
CA ALA A 157 -0.17 5.49 6.80
C ALA A 157 -1.67 5.19 6.70
N GLY A 158 -2.34 5.19 7.84
CA GLY A 158 -3.77 4.95 7.95
C GLY A 158 -4.21 4.88 9.40
N ASP A 159 -5.50 5.11 9.64
CA ASP A 159 -6.13 4.92 10.94
C ASP A 159 -6.21 3.41 11.24
N ILE A 160 -5.29 2.91 12.06
CA ILE A 160 -5.23 1.47 12.37
C ILE A 160 -6.00 1.14 13.65
N ASP A 161 -6.23 2.10 14.53
CA ASP A 161 -6.91 1.87 15.82
C ASP A 161 -8.35 2.44 15.91
N GLY A 162 -8.79 3.15 14.87
CA GLY A 162 -10.16 3.64 14.70
C GLY A 162 -10.44 4.95 15.45
N ASP A 163 -9.42 5.70 15.86
CA ASP A 163 -9.59 6.97 16.58
C ASP A 163 -9.77 8.19 15.64
N GLY A 164 -9.65 7.99 14.33
CA GLY A 164 -9.74 9.01 13.29
C GLY A 164 -8.45 9.80 13.08
N ALA A 165 -7.33 9.42 13.71
CA ALA A 165 -5.98 9.89 13.42
C ALA A 165 -5.35 8.91 12.43
N VAL A 166 -4.23 9.32 11.83
CA VAL A 166 -3.46 8.42 11.00
C VAL A 166 -2.24 7.97 11.76
N GLU A 167 -2.04 6.66 11.85
CA GLU A 167 -0.79 6.10 12.32
C GLU A 167 0.17 5.96 11.15
N ILE A 168 1.46 6.05 11.42
CA ILE A 168 2.53 5.84 10.45
C ILE A 168 3.29 4.58 10.82
N CYS A 169 3.29 3.59 9.94
CA CYS A 169 3.99 2.33 10.13
C CYS A 169 5.13 2.18 9.13
N GLY A 170 6.24 1.57 9.57
CA GLY A 170 7.38 1.27 8.71
C GLY A 170 8.18 0.09 9.23
N ILE A 171 9.30 -0.15 8.54
CA ILE A 171 10.25 -1.20 8.90
C ILE A 171 11.27 -0.66 9.91
N PRO A 172 11.46 -1.28 11.09
CA PRO A 172 12.48 -0.87 12.05
C PRO A 172 13.88 -0.97 11.44
N GLU A 173 14.86 -0.20 11.93
CA GLU A 173 16.22 -0.25 11.38
C GLU A 173 16.89 -1.63 11.39
N SER A 174 16.43 -2.55 12.24
CA SER A 174 16.88 -3.94 12.26
C SER A 174 16.44 -4.75 11.03
N GLY A 175 15.50 -4.21 10.25
CA GLY A 175 14.82 -4.89 9.17
C GLY A 175 13.89 -6.00 9.66
N ARG A 176 13.55 -6.06 10.95
CA ARG A 176 12.80 -7.20 11.54
C ARG A 176 11.51 -6.74 12.19
N GLY A 177 10.39 -7.27 11.71
CA GLY A 177 9.05 -6.90 12.15
C GLY A 177 8.65 -5.49 11.73
N ILE A 178 7.72 -4.89 12.48
CA ILE A 178 7.14 -3.58 12.17
C ILE A 178 7.29 -2.61 13.35
N ILE A 179 7.31 -1.31 13.06
CA ILE A 179 7.21 -0.21 14.02
C ILE A 179 6.17 0.78 13.56
N CYS A 180 5.34 1.27 14.48
CA CYS A 180 4.31 2.26 14.20
C CYS A 180 4.38 3.44 15.16
N PHE A 181 3.92 4.58 14.67
CA PHE A 181 3.90 5.87 15.33
C PHE A 181 2.50 6.49 15.24
N GLU A 182 2.15 7.29 16.23
CA GLU A 182 0.97 8.14 16.18
C GLU A 182 1.15 9.27 15.14
N ASN A 183 0.07 9.97 14.84
CA ASN A 183 0.04 11.08 13.87
C ASN A 183 1.01 12.24 14.20
N ASP A 184 1.44 12.37 15.45
CA ASP A 184 2.40 13.39 15.91
C ASP A 184 3.85 12.87 15.97
N GLY A 185 4.11 11.65 15.49
CA GLY A 185 5.42 11.02 15.53
C GLY A 185 5.75 10.35 16.86
N ALA A 186 4.84 10.35 17.84
CA ALA A 186 5.03 9.59 19.07
C ALA A 186 5.08 8.09 18.80
N PHE A 187 5.93 7.36 19.53
CA PHE A 187 6.01 5.91 19.39
C PHE A 187 4.72 5.24 19.86
N LYS A 188 4.14 4.38 19.01
CA LYS A 188 2.94 3.60 19.34
C LYS A 188 3.30 2.19 19.78
N PHE A 189 3.93 1.40 18.90
CA PHE A 189 4.43 0.07 19.22
C PHE A 189 5.51 -0.39 18.25
N ARG A 190 6.19 -1.49 18.62
CA ARG A 190 7.05 -2.29 17.75
C ARG A 190 6.72 -3.76 17.97
N SER A 191 6.62 -4.54 16.90
CA SER A 191 6.39 -5.98 17.01
C SER A 191 7.61 -6.71 17.56
N SER A 192 7.41 -7.92 18.06
CA SER A 192 8.54 -8.81 18.38
C SER A 192 9.25 -9.24 17.11
N GLN A 193 10.57 -9.46 17.20
CA GLN A 193 11.36 -10.06 16.12
C GLN A 193 11.12 -11.57 16.09
N ASP A 194 11.16 -12.16 14.90
CA ASP A 194 10.97 -13.58 14.67
C ASP A 194 12.00 -14.14 13.66
N ALA A 195 11.98 -15.45 13.42
CA ALA A 195 12.80 -16.07 12.39
C ALA A 195 12.27 -15.73 10.99
N ASN A 196 13.19 -15.47 10.05
CA ASN A 196 12.89 -15.24 8.63
C ASN A 196 11.98 -14.02 8.33
N ASP A 197 12.00 -13.01 9.20
CA ASP A 197 11.18 -11.79 9.16
C ASP A 197 11.93 -10.56 8.63
N TYR A 198 13.03 -10.80 7.90
CA TYR A 198 13.90 -9.73 7.46
C TYR A 198 13.35 -9.05 6.19
N ASN A 199 13.06 -7.76 6.32
CA ASN A 199 12.69 -6.84 5.25
C ASN A 199 13.67 -5.68 5.23
N GLU A 200 14.30 -5.45 4.08
CA GLU A 200 15.33 -4.42 3.92
C GLU A 200 14.82 -3.22 3.12
N TRP A 201 14.21 -3.49 1.97
CA TRP A 201 13.90 -2.51 0.92
C TRP A 201 12.41 -2.48 0.55
N GLY A 202 11.62 -3.36 1.18
CA GLY A 202 10.22 -3.57 0.84
C GLY A 202 9.32 -2.48 1.41
N GLY A 203 8.09 -2.86 1.73
CA GLY A 203 7.11 -1.93 2.26
C GLY A 203 5.99 -2.61 3.00
N LEU A 204 5.31 -1.82 3.82
CA LEU A 204 4.08 -2.22 4.49
C LEU A 204 2.87 -1.85 3.65
N SER A 205 1.80 -2.62 3.82
CA SER A 205 0.46 -2.28 3.36
C SER A 205 -0.54 -2.42 4.50
N LEU A 206 -1.63 -1.66 4.44
CA LEU A 206 -2.70 -1.68 5.43
C LEU A 206 -3.99 -2.18 4.77
N ALA A 207 -4.70 -3.10 5.42
CA ALA A 207 -5.99 -3.60 4.94
C ALA A 207 -6.80 -4.23 6.07
N ASP A 208 -8.11 -4.01 6.07
CA ASP A 208 -9.06 -4.84 6.83
C ASP A 208 -9.32 -6.13 6.02
N LEU A 209 -8.68 -7.23 6.41
CA LEU A 209 -8.67 -8.45 5.60
C LEU A 209 -9.95 -9.26 5.71
N ASP A 210 -10.65 -9.19 6.84
CA ASP A 210 -11.82 -10.01 7.13
C ASP A 210 -13.13 -9.21 7.25
N GLY A 211 -13.07 -7.89 7.09
CA GLY A 211 -14.20 -6.98 7.04
C GLY A 211 -14.77 -6.65 8.42
N ASP A 212 -13.98 -6.80 9.49
CA ASP A 212 -14.42 -6.57 10.86
C ASP A 212 -14.22 -5.12 11.34
N GLY A 213 -13.59 -4.28 10.51
CA GLY A 213 -13.28 -2.89 10.78
C GLY A 213 -11.93 -2.67 11.47
N ALA A 214 -11.21 -3.72 11.86
CA ALA A 214 -9.85 -3.63 12.36
C ALA A 214 -8.87 -3.74 11.19
N VAL A 215 -7.94 -2.79 11.11
CA VAL A 215 -6.93 -2.79 10.05
C VAL A 215 -5.77 -3.71 10.43
N GLU A 216 -5.44 -4.63 9.52
CA GLU A 216 -4.20 -5.39 9.57
C GLU A 216 -3.05 -4.68 8.87
N ILE A 217 -1.83 -5.02 9.31
CA ILE A 217 -0.57 -4.51 8.78
C ILE A 217 0.14 -5.69 8.11
N LEU A 218 0.41 -5.56 6.81
CA LEU A 218 1.00 -6.58 5.97
C LEU A 218 2.49 -6.27 5.75
N ASP A 219 3.35 -7.24 6.03
CA ASP A 219 4.79 -7.22 5.74
C ASP A 219 5.17 -8.51 5.00
N GLY A 220 5.04 -8.48 3.67
CA GLY A 220 5.29 -9.63 2.81
C GLY A 220 4.35 -10.80 3.12
N ASN A 221 4.89 -11.86 3.71
CA ASN A 221 4.11 -13.04 4.10
C ASN A 221 3.61 -12.97 5.55
N ARG A 222 3.80 -11.85 6.25
CA ARG A 222 3.38 -11.70 7.64
C ARG A 222 2.24 -10.71 7.73
N VAL A 223 1.31 -11.02 8.63
CA VAL A 223 0.22 -10.12 8.96
C VAL A 223 0.18 -9.91 10.46
N TYR A 224 0.16 -8.63 10.84
CA TYR A 224 0.04 -8.17 12.21
C TYR A 224 -1.33 -7.50 12.39
N SER A 225 -1.88 -7.64 13.58
CA SER A 225 -3.01 -6.82 14.03
C SER A 225 -2.59 -5.36 14.20
N ASN A 226 -3.57 -4.46 14.37
CA ASN A 226 -3.37 -3.05 14.71
C ASN A 226 -2.65 -2.78 16.05
N THR A 227 -2.37 -3.81 16.85
CA THR A 227 -1.55 -3.72 18.07
C THR A 227 -0.11 -4.20 17.89
N GLY A 228 0.27 -4.61 16.68
CA GLY A 228 1.57 -5.22 16.39
C GLY A 228 1.69 -6.68 16.78
N THR A 229 0.60 -7.32 17.22
CA THR A 229 0.57 -8.77 17.48
C THR A 229 0.52 -9.51 16.15
N LEU A 230 1.44 -10.45 15.94
CA LEU A 230 1.49 -11.31 14.74
C LEU A 230 0.24 -12.22 14.70
N LYS A 231 -0.58 -12.09 13.65
CA LYS A 231 -1.76 -12.95 13.40
C LYS A 231 -1.33 -14.27 12.74
N TRP A 232 -0.52 -14.20 11.68
CA TRP A 232 -0.06 -15.39 10.95
C TRP A 232 1.18 -15.12 10.09
N VAL A 233 1.82 -16.21 9.66
CA VAL A 233 2.96 -16.23 8.72
C VAL A 233 2.64 -17.17 7.57
N GLY A 234 2.69 -16.67 6.34
CA GLY A 234 2.48 -17.42 5.11
C GLY A 234 3.61 -18.42 4.83
N SER A 235 3.25 -19.60 4.34
CA SER A 235 4.16 -20.74 4.19
C SER A 235 5.20 -20.62 3.06
N ASP A 236 5.02 -19.72 2.10
CA ASP A 236 5.90 -19.57 0.92
C ASP A 236 7.04 -18.58 1.17
N GLY A 237 7.38 -18.29 2.43
CA GLY A 237 8.50 -17.41 2.78
C GLY A 237 8.25 -15.92 2.54
N MET A 238 9.22 -15.09 2.89
CA MET A 238 9.07 -13.63 3.00
C MET A 238 8.57 -12.94 1.72
N GLY A 239 8.91 -13.48 0.55
CA GLY A 239 8.63 -12.84 -0.73
C GLY A 239 9.66 -11.78 -1.11
N GLY A 240 9.39 -11.07 -2.22
CA GLY A 240 10.27 -10.05 -2.77
C GLY A 240 11.45 -10.61 -3.59
N ALA A 241 11.93 -9.83 -4.56
CA ALA A 241 13.17 -10.16 -5.25
C ALA A 241 14.37 -9.81 -4.35
N LEU A 242 15.50 -10.50 -4.58
CA LEU A 242 16.77 -10.18 -3.93
C LEU A 242 17.06 -8.67 -4.10
N PHE A 243 17.48 -8.03 -3.00
CA PHE A 243 17.81 -6.60 -2.94
C PHE A 243 16.65 -5.62 -3.17
N THR A 244 15.39 -6.08 -3.13
CA THR A 244 14.20 -5.21 -3.28
C THR A 244 13.19 -5.37 -2.15
N GLY A 245 13.20 -6.49 -1.43
CA GLY A 245 12.31 -6.76 -0.31
C GLY A 245 10.87 -7.07 -0.76
N PRO A 246 10.03 -7.57 0.16
CA PRO A 246 8.64 -7.86 -0.13
C PRO A 246 7.77 -6.60 -0.19
N VAL A 247 6.80 -6.62 -1.10
CA VAL A 247 5.67 -5.69 -1.11
C VAL A 247 4.45 -6.55 -1.34
N SER A 248 3.59 -6.64 -0.33
CA SER A 248 2.34 -7.38 -0.36
C SER A 248 1.16 -6.42 -0.34
N PHE A 249 0.04 -6.82 -0.95
CA PHE A 249 -1.20 -6.05 -0.90
C PHE A 249 -2.40 -6.98 -0.72
N ALA A 250 -3.50 -6.39 -0.26
CA ALA A 250 -4.76 -7.08 -0.08
C ALA A 250 -5.68 -6.89 -1.28
N VAL A 251 -6.41 -7.94 -1.66
CA VAL A 251 -7.46 -7.88 -2.69
C VAL A 251 -8.45 -9.02 -2.48
N ASP A 252 -9.74 -8.74 -2.61
CA ASP A 252 -10.79 -9.77 -2.70
C ASP A 252 -10.82 -10.33 -4.13
N ILE A 253 -10.07 -11.41 -4.38
CA ILE A 253 -9.88 -11.94 -5.75
C ILE A 253 -11.03 -12.85 -6.19
N ASP A 254 -11.75 -13.46 -5.24
CA ASP A 254 -12.85 -14.38 -5.51
C ASP A 254 -14.24 -13.85 -5.14
N GLN A 255 -14.30 -12.59 -4.69
CA GLN A 255 -15.51 -11.85 -4.36
C GLN A 255 -16.32 -12.49 -3.22
N ASP A 256 -15.63 -13.05 -2.23
CA ASP A 256 -16.26 -13.64 -1.04
C ASP A 256 -16.46 -12.62 0.10
N GLY A 257 -15.99 -11.38 -0.09
CA GLY A 257 -16.06 -10.30 0.88
C GLY A 257 -14.88 -10.25 1.84
N LYS A 258 -13.92 -11.17 1.73
CA LYS A 258 -12.66 -11.15 2.46
C LYS A 258 -11.51 -10.94 1.50
N GLN A 259 -10.47 -10.27 1.96
CA GLN A 259 -9.32 -9.96 1.11
C GLN A 259 -8.25 -11.04 1.27
N GLU A 260 -7.78 -11.55 0.14
CA GLU A 260 -6.53 -12.29 0.06
C GLU A 260 -5.33 -11.35 0.19
N VAL A 261 -4.22 -11.89 0.70
CA VAL A 261 -2.90 -11.25 0.65
C VAL A 261 -2.11 -11.83 -0.52
N VAL A 262 -1.78 -10.96 -1.49
CA VAL A 262 -0.87 -11.29 -2.60
C VAL A 262 0.54 -10.87 -2.20
N ASN A 263 1.46 -11.83 -2.16
CA ASN A 263 2.87 -11.60 -1.86
C ASN A 263 3.75 -12.32 -2.88
N GLY A 264 4.32 -11.54 -3.81
CA GLY A 264 5.12 -12.05 -4.91
C GLY A 264 4.35 -13.08 -5.74
N ARG A 265 4.77 -14.34 -5.64
CA ARG A 265 4.22 -15.48 -6.40
C ARG A 265 3.16 -16.29 -5.63
N SER A 266 2.75 -15.82 -4.47
CA SER A 266 1.83 -16.51 -3.56
C SER A 266 0.62 -15.67 -3.20
N VAL A 267 -0.50 -16.35 -3.04
CA VAL A 267 -1.78 -15.79 -2.59
C VAL A 267 -2.20 -16.53 -1.33
N TYR A 268 -2.47 -15.80 -0.25
CA TYR A 268 -2.96 -16.31 1.02
C TYR A 268 -4.36 -15.78 1.29
N ARG A 269 -5.22 -16.59 1.90
CA ARG A 269 -6.50 -16.08 2.43
C ARG A 269 -6.27 -15.13 3.61
N HIS A 270 -7.30 -14.39 3.99
CA HIS A 270 -7.30 -13.50 5.18
C HIS A 270 -6.76 -14.15 6.46
N ASP A 271 -6.89 -15.48 6.60
CA ASP A 271 -6.43 -16.26 7.75
C ASP A 271 -5.01 -16.84 7.62
N GLY A 272 -4.30 -16.49 6.54
CA GLY A 272 -2.94 -16.95 6.25
C GLY A 272 -2.86 -18.31 5.58
N THR A 273 -3.98 -19.00 5.33
CA THR A 273 -3.96 -20.26 4.59
C THR A 273 -3.55 -20.02 3.14
N LEU A 274 -2.60 -20.81 2.64
CA LEU A 274 -2.16 -20.69 1.24
C LEU A 274 -3.32 -21.04 0.29
N LYS A 275 -3.68 -20.09 -0.56
CA LYS A 275 -4.66 -20.28 -1.64
C LYS A 275 -3.98 -20.91 -2.85
N CYS A 276 -2.87 -20.33 -3.29
CA CYS A 276 -1.97 -20.93 -4.29
C CYS A 276 -0.63 -20.21 -4.32
N ALA A 277 0.36 -20.89 -4.93
CA ALA A 277 1.68 -20.36 -5.20
C ALA A 277 2.20 -20.91 -6.53
N ASN A 278 2.87 -20.08 -7.34
CA ASN A 278 3.66 -20.59 -8.46
C ASN A 278 5.10 -20.83 -7.97
N THR A 279 5.47 -22.08 -7.70
CA THR A 279 6.83 -22.43 -7.23
C THR A 279 7.85 -22.67 -8.34
N GLU A 280 7.44 -22.53 -9.61
CA GLU A 280 8.34 -22.67 -10.76
C GLU A 280 9.12 -21.38 -11.05
N ILE A 281 8.68 -20.26 -10.47
CA ILE A 281 9.34 -18.96 -10.57
C ILE A 281 9.96 -18.56 -9.22
N PRO A 282 11.06 -17.79 -9.22
CA PRO A 282 11.59 -17.22 -7.98
C PRO A 282 10.63 -16.16 -7.42
N HIS A 283 10.87 -15.74 -6.17
CA HIS A 283 10.16 -14.60 -5.60
C HIS A 283 10.45 -13.32 -6.40
N GLY A 284 9.43 -12.46 -6.47
CA GLY A 284 9.46 -11.16 -7.13
C GLY A 284 8.45 -10.21 -6.50
N PHE A 285 8.15 -9.11 -7.19
CA PHE A 285 7.10 -8.19 -6.76
C PHE A 285 5.71 -8.80 -6.93
N ALA A 286 4.81 -8.45 -6.00
CA ALA A 286 3.40 -8.77 -6.14
C ALA A 286 2.79 -7.90 -7.26
N ALA A 287 1.97 -8.51 -8.12
CA ALA A 287 1.18 -7.80 -9.12
C ALA A 287 -0.06 -8.62 -9.50
N VAL A 288 -1.12 -7.93 -9.92
CA VAL A 288 -2.27 -8.52 -10.63
C VAL A 288 -2.33 -7.88 -12.02
N ALA A 289 -2.60 -8.67 -13.05
CA ALA A 289 -2.71 -8.23 -14.44
C ALA A 289 -4.08 -8.56 -15.02
#